data_AF-A0A528AWQ8-F1
#
_entry.id   AF-A0A528AWQ8-F1
#
_cell.length_a   1.000
_cell.length_b   1.000
_cell.length_c   1.000
_cell.angle_alpha   90.00
_cell.angle_beta   90.00
_cell.angle_gamma   90.00
#
_symmetry.space_group_name_H-M   'P 1'
#
loop_
_entity.id
_entity.type
_entity.pdbx_description
1 polymer ?
#
loop_
_entity_poly.entity_id
_entity_poly.type
_entity_poly.pdbx_seq_one_letter_code
_entity_poly.pdbx_strand_id
1 'polypeptide(L)' 'MPLRVIFMGTPEFSVPTLRAIADAGHEVEAVYT' A
#
# COMPACT_ATOMS: atom_id res chain seq x y z
N MET A 1 13.71 -7.96 -0.36
CA MET A 1 14.18 -6.66 0.19
C MET A 1 12.95 -5.79 0.36
N PRO A 2 12.72 -5.16 1.54
CA PRO A 2 11.61 -4.24 1.72
C PRO A 2 11.79 -3.01 0.82
N LEU A 3 10.68 -2.54 0.24
CA LEU A 3 10.62 -1.31 -0.55
C LEU A 3 9.95 -0.23 0.28
N ARG A 4 10.25 1.03 -0.04
CA ARG A 4 9.50 2.20 0.43
C ARG A 4 8.50 2.59 -0.64
N VAL A 5 7.22 2.60 -0.30
CA VAL A 5 6.10 2.69 -1.26
C VAL A 5 5.18 3.85 -0.87
N ILE A 6 4.79 4.64 -1.87
CA ILE A 6 3.64 5.53 -1.77
C ILE A 6 2.46 4.82 -2.43
N PHE A 7 1.36 4.67 -1.71
CA PHE A 7 0.13 4.09 -2.22
C PHE A 7 -0.86 5.19 -2.58
N MET A 8 -1.52 5.09 -3.74
CA MET A 8 -2.54 6.05 -4.17
C MET A 8 -3.80 5.28 -4.61
N GLY A 9 -4.88 5.42 -3.86
CA GLY A 9 -6.14 4.74 -4.15
C GLY A 9 -7.25 5.08 -3.15
N THR A 10 -8.40 5.47 -3.69
CA THR A 10 -9.63 5.83 -2.97
C THR A 10 -10.64 4.69 -2.79
N PRO A 11 -11.01 3.96 -3.86
CA PRO A 11 -12.18 3.08 -3.80
C PRO A 11 -11.89 1.78 -3.08
N GLU A 12 -12.95 1.08 -2.66
CA GLU A 12 -12.85 -0.18 -1.92
C GLU A 12 -12.01 -1.26 -2.64
N PHE A 13 -11.99 -1.25 -3.98
CA PHE A 13 -11.17 -2.20 -4.74
C PHE A 13 -9.66 -2.02 -4.53
N SER A 14 -9.21 -0.84 -4.07
CA SER A 14 -7.80 -0.53 -3.83
C SER A 14 -7.31 -1.09 -2.49
N VAL A 15 -8.21 -1.37 -1.55
CA VAL A 15 -7.89 -1.84 -0.19
C VAL A 15 -7.15 -3.18 -0.17
N PRO A 16 -7.53 -4.22 -0.95
CA PRO A 16 -6.78 -5.47 -1.01
C PRO A 16 -5.32 -5.30 -1.46
N THR A 17 -5.05 -4.38 -2.39
CA THR A 17 -3.69 -4.09 -2.86
C THR A 17 -2.84 -3.43 -1.77
N LEU A 18 -3.39 -2.44 -1.05
CA LEU A 18 -2.70 -1.81 0.08
C LEU A 18 -2.32 -2.84 1.15
N ARG A 19 -3.24 -3.76 1.48
CA ARG A 19 -2.99 -4.85 2.43
C ARG A 19 -1.87 -5.78 1.95
N ALA A 20 -1.92 -6.21 0.70
CA ALA A 20 -0.89 -7.08 0.13
C ALA A 20 0.52 -6.46 0.19
N ILE A 21 0.63 -5.14 -0.02
CA ILE A 21 1.90 -4.40 0.09
C ILE A 21 2.42 -4.42 1.54
N ALA A 22 1.54 -4.17 2.52
CA ALA A 22 1.90 -4.21 3.94
C ALA A 22 2.26 -5.62 4.40
N ASP A 23 1.48 -6.63 3.99
CA ASP A 23 1.68 -8.04 4.33
C ASP A 23 3.00 -8.60 3.72
N ALA A 24 3.41 -8.07 2.58
CA ALA A 24 4.70 -8.38 1.95
C ALA A 24 5.91 -7.75 2.69
N GLY A 25 5.67 -6.97 3.75
CA GLY A 25 6.71 -6.33 4.55
C GLY A 25 7.34 -5.11 3.88
N HIS A 26 6.62 -4.46 2.95
CA HIS A 26 7.03 -3.17 2.39
C HIS A 26 6.62 -2.03 3.34
N GLU A 27 7.44 -0.98 3.37
CA GLU A 27 7.17 0.23 4.14
C GLU A 27 6.26 1.14 3.32
N VAL A 28 5.03 1.35 3.78
CA VAL A 28 4.09 2.29 3.16
C VAL A 28 4.30 3.66 3.80
N GLU A 29 5.04 4.52 3.11
CA GLU A 29 5.44 5.85 3.59
C GLU A 29 4.29 6.86 3.59
N ALA A 30 3.40 6.73 2.61
CA ALA A 30 2.24 7.59 2.46
C ALA A 30 1.10 6.88 1.74
N VAL A 31 -0.12 7.25 2.10
CA VAL A 31 -1.34 6.86 1.41
C VAL A 31 -2.07 8.13 0.95
N TYR A 32 -2.27 8.24 -0.36
CA TYR A 32 -3.17 9.23 -0.94
C TYR A 32 -4.50 8.54 -1.22
N THR A 33 -5.52 9.03 -0.52
CA THR A 33 -6.88 8.52 -0.63
C THR A 33 -7.69 9.31 -1.64
#